data_AF-A0A2E2UGB4-F1
#
_entry.id   AF-A0A2E2UGB4-F1
#
_cell.length_a   1.000
_cell.length_b   1.000
_cell.length_c   1.000
_cell.angle_alpha   90.00
_cell.angle_beta   90.00
_cell.angle_gamma   90.00
#
_symmetry.space_group_name_H-M   'P 1'
#
loop_
_entity.id
_entity.type
_entity.pdbx_description
1 polymer ?
#
loop_
_entity_poly.entity_id
_entity_poly.type
_entity_poly.pdbx_seq_one_letter_code
_entity_poly.pdbx_strand_id
1 'polypeptide(L)'
;MMRILKKKKIMIVEIEEGDGKLVVEKKINKLCQEKNNLIISLSNNNKELNKSFFEIFLKKQTANNKSFVLVSKEHKIDYEINVVPTLTEAIDFIEIEEVERQINEI
;
A
#
# COMPACT_ATOMS: atom_id res chain seq x y z
N MET A 1 -10.14 10.42 9.81
CA MET A 1 -10.69 10.62 8.46
C MET A 1 -9.61 10.29 7.43
N MET A 2 -9.86 9.24 6.65
CA MET A 2 -8.94 8.73 5.63
C MET A 2 -8.49 9.80 4.64
N ARG A 3 -7.19 9.85 4.33
CA ARG A 3 -6.60 10.78 3.36
C ARG A 3 -5.98 10.02 2.20
N ILE A 4 -6.02 10.63 1.02
CA ILE A 4 -5.39 10.10 -0.19
C ILE A 4 -4.47 11.18 -0.74
N LEU A 5 -3.20 10.86 -0.89
CA LEU A 5 -2.18 11.73 -1.46
C LEU A 5 -1.61 11.10 -2.73
N LYS A 6 -1.27 11.92 -3.72
CA LYS A 6 -0.63 11.47 -4.95
C LYS A 6 0.75 12.12 -5.08
N LYS A 7 1.78 11.29 -5.24
CA LYS A 7 3.18 11.72 -5.44
C LYS A 7 3.75 10.96 -6.63
N LYS A 8 3.95 11.63 -7.77
CA LYS A 8 4.41 11.01 -9.03
C LYS A 8 3.53 9.78 -9.39
N LYS A 9 4.15 8.58 -9.48
CA LYS A 9 3.49 7.29 -9.73
C LYS A 9 3.07 6.54 -8.46
N ILE A 10 3.01 7.23 -7.30
CA ILE A 10 2.68 6.65 -6.00
C ILE A 10 1.37 7.27 -5.48
N MET A 11 0.44 6.43 -5.10
CA MET A 11 -0.75 6.78 -4.32
C MET A 11 -0.53 6.37 -2.86
N ILE A 12 -0.73 7.30 -1.94
CA ILE A 12 -0.57 7.06 -0.50
C ILE A 12 -1.96 7.19 0.12
N VAL A 13 -2.39 6.14 0.82
CA VAL A 13 -3.66 6.10 1.54
C VAL A 13 -3.37 6.06 3.03
N GLU A 14 -3.66 7.15 3.72
CA GLU A 14 -3.52 7.24 5.17
C GLU A 14 -4.86 6.84 5.80
N ILE A 15 -4.83 5.78 6.60
CA ILE A 15 -6.00 5.26 7.31
C ILE A 15 -5.88 5.62 8.78
N GLU A 16 -6.94 6.24 9.30
CA GLU A 16 -7.09 6.63 10.70
C GLU A 16 -8.04 5.68 11.43
N GLU A 17 -7.95 5.68 12.76
CA GLU A 17 -8.91 4.99 13.61
C GLU A 17 -10.33 5.53 13.36
N GLY A 18 -11.29 4.63 13.17
CA GLY A 18 -12.68 4.97 12.81
C GLY A 18 -12.97 5.01 11.31
N ASP A 19 -11.98 4.86 10.43
CA ASP A 19 -12.24 4.64 9.01
C ASP A 19 -12.78 3.22 8.78
N GLY A 20 -14.09 3.14 8.49
CA GLY A 20 -14.79 1.86 8.36
C GLY A 20 -14.29 1.02 7.18
N LYS A 21 -14.07 -0.28 7.42
CA LYS A 21 -13.52 -1.25 6.47
C LYS A 21 -14.12 -1.18 5.06
N LEU A 22 -15.45 -1.15 4.94
CA LEU A 22 -16.14 -1.13 3.63
C LEU A 22 -15.85 0.14 2.82
N VAL A 23 -15.71 1.29 3.50
CA VAL A 23 -15.41 2.57 2.84
C VAL A 23 -13.96 2.58 2.35
N VAL A 24 -13.05 2.11 3.21
CA VAL A 24 -11.62 1.95 2.89
C VAL A 24 -11.46 1.01 1.69
N GLU A 25 -12.11 -0.15 1.72
CA GLU A 25 -12.03 -1.16 0.65
C GLU A 25 -12.49 -0.61 -0.70
N LYS A 26 -13.65 0.05 -0.74
CA LYS A 26 -14.19 0.65 -1.97
C LYS A 26 -13.24 1.69 -2.56
N LYS A 27 -12.65 2.53 -1.72
CA LYS A 27 -11.73 3.57 -2.18
C LYS A 27 -10.43 2.96 -2.70
N ILE A 28 -9.80 2.05 -1.96
CA ILE A 28 -8.54 1.41 -2.40
C ILE A 28 -8.76 0.61 -3.69
N ASN A 29 -9.89 -0.10 -3.82
CA ASN A 29 -10.22 -0.84 -5.04
C ASN A 29 -10.27 0.06 -6.29
N LYS A 30 -10.78 1.28 -6.16
CA LYS A 30 -10.76 2.26 -7.24
C LYS A 30 -9.33 2.69 -7.57
N LEU A 31 -8.50 2.92 -6.55
CA LEU A 31 -7.10 3.35 -6.73
C LEU A 31 -6.23 2.28 -7.40
N CYS A 32 -6.45 1.00 -7.11
CA CYS A 32 -5.75 -0.10 -7.78
C CYS A 32 -5.95 -0.12 -9.31
N GLN A 33 -6.97 0.55 -9.84
CA GLN A 33 -7.21 0.64 -11.29
C GLN A 33 -6.34 1.71 -11.99
N GLU A 34 -5.73 2.63 -11.23
CA GLU A 34 -5.06 3.82 -11.77
C GLU A 34 -3.58 3.59 -12.18
N LYS A 35 -3.12 2.33 -12.23
CA LYS A 35 -1.72 1.94 -12.57
C LYS A 35 -0.63 2.71 -11.80
N ASN A 36 -0.91 3.13 -10.57
CA ASN A 36 0.06 3.72 -9.65
C ASN A 36 0.49 2.69 -8.60
N ASN A 37 1.72 2.80 -8.11
CA ASN A 37 2.16 2.10 -6.91
C ASN A 37 1.32 2.58 -5.71
N LEU A 38 1.09 1.70 -4.74
CA LEU A 38 0.21 1.99 -3.61
C LEU A 38 0.95 1.81 -2.29
N ILE A 39 0.91 2.86 -1.48
CA ILE A 39 1.28 2.82 -0.08
C ILE A 39 0.01 2.93 0.75
N ILE A 40 -0.18 2.04 1.72
CA ILE A 40 -1.18 2.21 2.78
C ILE A 40 -0.43 2.53 4.07
N SER A 41 -0.78 3.62 4.74
CA SER A 41 -0.21 3.99 6.03
C SER A 41 -1.25 3.87 7.14
N LEU A 42 -0.95 3.03 8.13
CA LEU A 42 -1.79 2.85 9.30
C LEU A 42 -1.26 3.72 10.43
N SER A 43 -2.08 4.68 10.88
CA SER A 43 -1.72 5.56 12.00
C SER A 43 -1.73 4.84 13.36
N ASN A 44 -2.64 3.87 13.54
CA ASN A 44 -2.80 3.02 14.73
C ASN A 44 -3.20 1.58 14.31
N ASN A 45 -3.17 0.62 15.27
CA ASN A 45 -3.66 -0.75 15.06
C ASN A 45 -5.18 -0.77 14.83
N ASN A 46 -5.61 -0.55 13.59
CA ASN A 46 -6.99 -0.75 13.16
C ASN A 46 -7.28 -2.25 13.09
N LYS A 47 -7.73 -2.84 14.21
CA LYS A 47 -7.94 -4.29 14.40
C LYS A 47 -8.90 -4.93 13.38
N GLU A 48 -9.72 -4.12 12.70
CA GLU A 48 -10.63 -4.60 11.65
C GLU A 48 -9.92 -4.94 10.32
N LEU A 49 -8.71 -4.39 10.11
CA LEU A 49 -7.92 -4.58 8.90
C LEU A 49 -6.84 -5.64 9.16
N ASN A 50 -7.15 -6.88 8.78
CA ASN A 50 -6.27 -8.03 8.94
C ASN A 50 -5.39 -8.28 7.68
N LYS A 51 -4.49 -9.26 7.75
CA LYS A 51 -3.61 -9.64 6.63
C LYS A 51 -4.38 -9.85 5.32
N SER A 52 -5.47 -10.63 5.35
CA SER A 52 -6.26 -10.97 4.17
C SER A 52 -6.89 -9.75 3.50
N PHE A 53 -7.18 -8.68 4.26
CA PHE A 53 -7.62 -7.41 3.69
C PHE A 53 -6.56 -6.81 2.77
N PHE A 54 -5.29 -6.82 3.20
CA PHE A 54 -4.19 -6.25 2.45
C PHE A 54 -3.70 -7.14 1.29
N GLU A 55 -3.74 -8.46 1.45
CA GLU A 55 -3.38 -9.43 0.40
C GLU A 55 -4.17 -9.23 -0.91
N ILE A 56 -5.44 -8.82 -0.80
CA ILE A 56 -6.27 -8.53 -1.98
C ILE A 56 -5.68 -7.39 -2.80
N PHE A 57 -5.16 -6.35 -2.15
CA PHE A 57 -4.58 -5.19 -2.83
C PHE A 57 -3.17 -5.48 -3.34
N LEU A 58 -2.39 -6.27 -2.60
CA LEU A 58 -1.10 -6.78 -3.08
C LEU A 58 -1.28 -7.50 -4.42
N LYS A 59 -2.16 -8.51 -4.48
CA LYS A 59 -2.43 -9.27 -5.71
C LYS A 59 -2.84 -8.39 -6.88
N LYS A 60 -3.69 -7.38 -6.63
CA LYS A 60 -4.11 -6.42 -7.66
C LYS A 60 -2.96 -5.56 -8.18
N GLN A 61 -2.06 -5.12 -7.31
CA GLN A 61 -0.91 -4.31 -7.74
C GLN A 61 0.13 -5.14 -8.47
N THR A 62 0.43 -6.35 -8.00
CA THR A 62 1.33 -7.28 -8.71
C THR A 62 0.80 -7.58 -10.12
N ALA A 63 -0.50 -7.83 -10.28
CA ALA A 63 -1.11 -8.05 -11.59
C ALA A 63 -1.00 -6.82 -12.53
N ASN A 64 -0.85 -5.63 -11.98
CA ASN A 64 -0.64 -4.39 -12.73
C ASN A 64 0.83 -4.02 -12.95
N ASN A 65 1.77 -4.90 -12.56
CA ASN A 65 3.20 -4.60 -12.50
C ASN A 65 3.50 -3.33 -11.68
N LYS A 66 2.88 -3.26 -10.49
CA LYS A 66 2.99 -2.16 -9.52
C LYS A 66 3.27 -2.71 -8.12
N SER A 67 3.92 -1.88 -7.31
CA SER A 67 4.24 -2.17 -5.92
C SER A 67 3.06 -1.90 -4.99
N PHE A 68 3.02 -2.69 -3.92
CA PHE A 68 2.18 -2.46 -2.75
C PHE A 68 3.05 -2.50 -1.50
N VAL A 69 2.96 -1.44 -0.68
CA VAL A 69 3.70 -1.35 0.58
C VAL A 69 2.77 -0.90 1.71
N LEU A 70 2.90 -1.54 2.86
CA LEU A 70 2.17 -1.20 4.07
C LEU A 70 3.10 -0.50 5.06
N VAL A 71 2.72 0.67 5.54
CA VAL A 71 3.42 1.39 6.60
C VAL A 71 2.74 1.09 7.93
N SER A 72 3.45 0.43 8.84
CA SER A 72 2.99 0.12 10.18
C SER A 72 4.16 -0.10 11.13
N LYS A 73 4.12 0.53 12.32
CA LYS A 73 5.18 0.44 13.32
C LYS A 73 5.20 -0.89 14.09
N GLU A 74 4.05 -1.53 14.25
CA GLU A 74 3.87 -2.65 15.18
C GLU A 74 3.60 -3.99 14.50
N HIS A 75 3.43 -4.01 13.18
CA HIS A 75 2.99 -5.20 12.48
C HIS A 75 4.16 -6.02 11.92
N LYS A 76 4.46 -7.15 12.59
CA LYS A 76 5.02 -8.34 11.91
C LYS A 76 3.92 -8.97 11.05
N ILE A 77 3.49 -8.28 10.00
CA ILE A 77 2.70 -8.94 8.97
C ILE A 77 3.66 -9.84 8.20
N ASP A 78 3.22 -11.08 8.01
CA ASP A 78 3.91 -12.19 7.36
C ASP A 78 4.66 -11.82 6.07
N TYR A 79 5.64 -12.65 5.70
CA TYR A 79 6.65 -12.43 4.64
C TYR A 79 6.15 -12.04 3.23
N GLU A 80 4.85 -12.12 2.94
CA GLU A 80 4.31 -11.86 1.60
C GLU A 80 3.98 -10.38 1.35
N ILE A 81 3.76 -9.58 2.40
CA ILE A 81 3.47 -8.15 2.26
C ILE A 81 4.69 -7.35 2.69
N ASN A 82 5.15 -6.45 1.83
CA ASN A 82 6.19 -5.49 2.17
C ASN A 82 5.68 -4.52 3.24
N VAL A 83 6.11 -4.71 4.49
CA VAL A 83 5.75 -3.86 5.62
C VAL A 83 6.99 -3.12 6.11
N VAL A 84 6.87 -1.80 6.21
CA VAL A 84 7.95 -0.92 6.67
C VAL A 84 7.46 0.03 7.77
N PRO A 85 8.33 0.48 8.67
CA PRO A 85 7.90 1.31 9.80
C PRO A 85 7.56 2.76 9.41
N THR A 86 8.09 3.28 8.30
CA THR A 86 7.91 4.69 7.92
C THR A 86 7.47 4.89 6.48
N LEU A 87 6.79 6.02 6.23
CA LEU A 87 6.42 6.44 4.88
C LEU A 87 7.64 6.70 4.00
N THR A 88 8.75 7.17 4.59
CA THR A 88 10.00 7.39 3.87
C THR A 88 10.54 6.07 3.30
N GLU A 89 10.67 5.04 4.13
CA GLU A 89 11.13 3.71 3.65
C GLU A 89 10.18 3.11 2.62
N ALA A 90 8.87 3.34 2.74
CA ALA A 90 7.91 2.85 1.74
C ALA A 90 8.09 3.52 0.38
N ILE A 91 8.39 4.82 0.37
CA ILE A 91 8.70 5.56 -0.85
C ILE A 91 10.02 5.05 -1.43
N ASP A 92 11.06 4.95 -0.60
CA ASP A 92 12.39 4.50 -1.03
C ASP A 92 12.34 3.08 -1.62
N PHE A 93 11.59 2.17 -0.99
CA PHE A 93 11.35 0.81 -1.49
C PHE A 93 10.71 0.82 -2.89
N ILE A 94 9.67 1.63 -3.09
CA ILE A 94 8.98 1.72 -4.39
C ILE A 94 9.89 2.34 -5.46
N GLU A 95 10.68 3.35 -5.09
CA GLU A 95 11.61 3.98 -6.02
C GLU A 95 12.69 2.99 -6.48
N ILE A 96 13.22 2.16 -5.57
CA ILE A 96 14.15 1.08 -5.92
C ILE A 96 13.47 0.04 -6.82
N GLU A 97 12.30 -0.48 -6.45
CA GLU A 97 11.59 -1.49 -7.25
C GLU A 97 11.21 -0.98 -8.66
N GLU A 98 10.85 0.29 -8.82
CA GLU A 98 10.60 0.86 -10.15
C GLU A 98 11.89 0.91 -10.98
N VAL A 99 13.04 1.25 -10.38
CA VAL A 99 14.33 1.23 -11.07
C VAL A 99 14.70 -0.21 -11.45
N GLU A 100 14.54 -1.17 -10.55
CA GLU A 100 14.77 -2.59 -10.85
C GLU A 100 13.86 -3.10 -11.96
N ARG A 101 12.57 -2.71 -11.96
CA ARG A 101 11.64 -3.05 -13.04
C ARG A 101 12.10 -2.48 -14.37
N GLN A 102 12.61 -1.24 -14.40
CA GLN A 102 13.13 -0.59 -15.60
C GLN A 102 14.41 -1.25 -16.13
N ILE A 103 15.30 -1.67 -15.24
CA ILE A 103 16.56 -2.35 -15.61
C ILE A 103 16.28 -3.77 -16.10
N ASN A 104 15.35 -4.47 -15.45
CA ASN A 104 14.97 -5.83 -15.77
C ASN A 104 13.86 -5.91 -16.84
N GLU A 105 13.60 -4.83 -17.59
CA GLU A 105 12.69 -4.88 -18.75
C GLU A 105 13.24 -5.85 -19.82
N ILE A 106 12.81 -7.10 -19.72
CA ILE A 106 12.53 -8.01 -20.83
C ILE A 106 11.04 -7.88 -21.16
#